data_AF-A0A1Q6M4Y4-F1
#
_entry.id   AF-A0A1Q6M4Y4-F1
#
_cell.length_a   1.000
_cell.length_b   1.000
_cell.length_c   1.000
_cell.angle_alpha   90.00
_cell.angle_beta   90.00
_cell.angle_gamma   90.00
#
_symmetry.space_group_name_H-M   'P 1'
#
loop_
_entity.id
_entity.type
_entity.pdbx_description
1 polymer ?
#
loop_
_entity_poly.entity_id
_entity_poly.type
_entity_poly.pdbx_seq_one_letter_code
_entity_poly.pdbx_strand_id
1 'polypeptide(L)' 'MQIKEMDYLYKKNELQICIKDVLNGDKLIEIEENEQLDTIDKIKQELERLNLPVDTNDYFIKKAEIELRKIL' A
#
# COMPACT_ATOMS: atom_id res chain seq x y z
N MET A 1 17.89 -10.44 -11.54
CA MET A 1 16.91 -9.57 -12.24
C MET A 1 17.11 -8.16 -11.73
N GLN A 2 17.22 -7.15 -12.60
CA GLN A 2 17.25 -5.75 -12.17
C GLN A 2 15.84 -5.18 -12.34
N ILE A 3 15.19 -4.82 -11.23
CA ILE A 3 13.91 -4.13 -11.22
C ILE A 3 14.20 -2.66 -11.00
N LYS A 4 13.54 -1.79 -11.78
CA LYS A 4 13.54 -0.34 -11.54
C LYS A 4 12.13 0.05 -11.13
N GLU A 5 12.01 0.77 -10.04
CA GLU A 5 10.75 1.28 -9.53
C GLU A 5 10.85 2.78 -9.25
N MET A 6 9.75 3.49 -9.43
CA MET A 6 9.58 4.88 -9.00
C MET A 6 8.41 4.94 -8.03
N ASP A 7 8.67 5.46 -6.84
CA ASP A 7 7.66 5.55 -5.79
C ASP A 7 7.12 6.98 -5.68
N TYR A 8 5.80 7.11 -5.59
CA TYR A 8 5.10 8.37 -5.35
C TYR A 8 4.27 8.26 -4.09
N LEU A 9 4.33 9.29 -3.25
CA LEU A 9 3.52 9.35 -2.03
C LEU A 9 2.36 10.32 -2.21
N TYR A 10 1.13 9.83 -2.10
CA TYR A 10 -0.05 10.65 -1.99
C TYR A 10 -0.57 10.62 -0.56
N LYS A 11 -0.78 11.79 0.03
CA LYS A 11 -1.37 11.93 1.36
C LYS A 11 -2.59 12.83 1.28
N LYS A 12 -3.72 12.33 1.77
CA LYS A 12 -4.95 13.10 1.96
C LYS A 12 -5.51 12.77 3.33
N ASN A 13 -5.47 13.76 4.22
CA ASN A 13 -5.78 13.57 5.63
C ASN A 13 -4.93 12.42 6.20
N GLU A 14 -5.61 11.38 6.67
CA GLU A 14 -5.08 10.23 7.40
C GLU A 14 -4.86 9.03 6.47
N LEU A 15 -5.24 9.17 5.19
CA LEU A 15 -4.96 8.19 4.16
C LEU A 15 -3.65 8.53 3.46
N GLN A 16 -2.74 7.57 3.47
CA GLN A 16 -1.50 7.60 2.72
C GLN A 16 -1.51 6.46 1.71
N ILE A 17 -1.29 6.79 0.44
CA ILE A 17 -1.21 5.84 -0.67
C ILE A 17 0.18 5.98 -1.29
N CYS A 18 0.96 4.91 -1.24
CA CYS A 18 2.19 4.76 -2.00
C CYS A 18 1.85 4.19 -3.37
N ILE A 19 2.21 4.88 -4.45
CA ILE A 19 2.08 4.38 -5.82
C ILE A 19 3.47 3.88 -6.23
N LYS A 20 3.58 2.61 -6.60
CA LYS A 20 4.81 2.00 -7.10
C LYS A 20 4.70 1.80 -8.59
N ASP A 21 5.52 2.53 -9.35
CA ASP A 21 5.60 2.42 -10.80
C ASP A 21 6.78 1.53 -11.19
N VAL A 22 6.50 0.25 -11.42
CA VAL A 22 7.52 -0.74 -11.78
C VAL A 22 7.77 -0.66 -13.29
N LEU A 23 9.01 -0.35 -13.69
CA LEU A 23 9.37 -0.25 -15.11
C LEU A 23 9.17 -1.60 -15.81
N ASN A 24 8.36 -1.61 -16.87
CA ASN A 24 7.93 -2.81 -17.60
C ASN A 24 7.15 -3.83 -16.73
N GLY A 25 6.56 -3.38 -15.63
CA GLY A 25 5.68 -4.16 -14.77
C GLY A 25 4.35 -3.43 -14.52
N ASP A 26 3.63 -3.91 -13.52
CA ASP A 26 2.37 -3.31 -13.10
C ASP A 26 2.58 -2.04 -12.28
N LYS A 27 1.59 -1.15 -12.32
CA LYS A 27 1.49 -0.04 -11.36
C LYS A 27 0.73 -0.56 -10.13
N LEU A 28 1.36 -0.44 -8.97
CA LEU A 28 0.81 -0.93 -7.72
C LEU A 28 0.45 0.24 -6.82
N ILE A 29 -0.53 0.02 -5.95
CA ILE A 29 -0.78 0.90 -4.80
C ILE A 29 -0.52 0.11 -3.52
N GLU A 30 0.06 0.80 -2.53
CA GLU A 30 0.32 0.26 -1.21
C GLU A 30 -0.25 1.23 -0.16
N ILE A 31 -0.98 0.67 0.80
CA ILE A 31 -1.59 1.39 1.91
C ILE A 31 -1.25 0.60 3.17
N GLU A 32 -0.70 1.30 4.15
CA GLU A 32 -0.34 0.73 5.45
C GLU A 32 -1.43 1.02 6.48
N GLU A 33 -1.56 0.12 7.45
CA GLU A 33 -2.38 0.37 8.63
C GLU A 33 -1.84 1.58 9.41
N ASN A 34 -2.74 2.38 9.98
CA ASN A 34 -2.39 3.50 10.86
C ASN A 34 -3.38 3.61 12.02
N GLU A 35 -3.23 4.63 12.87
CA GLU A 35 -4.09 4.79 14.07
C GLU A 35 -5.60 4.84 13.75
N GLN A 36 -5.99 5.27 12.55
CA GLN A 36 -7.40 5.37 12.13
C GLN A 36 -7.81 4.22 11.21
N LEU A 37 -6.93 3.84 10.30
CA LEU A 37 -7.07 2.71 9.38
C LEU A 37 -6.33 1.49 9.92
N ASP A 38 -6.67 1.08 11.14
CA ASP A 38 -5.98 0.05 11.94
C ASP A 38 -6.34 -1.40 11.59
N THR A 39 -7.17 -1.60 10.57
CA THR A 39 -7.60 -2.92 10.10
C THR A 39 -7.74 -2.92 8.59
N ILE A 40 -7.49 -4.08 7.99
CA ILE A 40 -7.69 -4.30 6.56
C ILE A 40 -9.11 -3.96 6.11
N ASP A 41 -10.14 -4.25 6.90
CA ASP A 41 -11.52 -3.95 6.53
C ASP A 41 -11.81 -2.44 6.48
N LYS A 42 -11.27 -1.65 7.41
CA LYS A 42 -11.38 -0.18 7.36
C LYS A 42 -10.68 0.39 6.12
N ILE A 43 -9.51 -0.16 5.75
CA ILE A 43 -8.79 0.25 4.53
C ILE A 43 -9.64 -0.06 3.28
N LYS A 44 -10.23 -1.26 3.20
CA LYS A 44 -11.11 -1.64 2.08
C LYS A 44 -12.34 -0.74 1.95
N GLN A 45 -13.01 -0.44 3.06
CA GLN A 45 -14.15 0.49 3.06
C GLN A 45 -13.75 1.88 2.57
N GLU A 46 -12.56 2.34 2.93
CA GLU A 46 -12.08 3.65 2.50
C GLU A 46 -11.69 3.68 1.01
N LEU A 47 -11.14 2.58 0.49
CA LEU A 47 -10.92 2.38 -0.95
C LEU A 47 -12.23 2.38 -1.74
N GLU A 48 -13.24 1.66 -1.27
CA GLU A 48 -14.59 1.65 -1.87
C GLU A 48 -15.19 3.06 -1.89
N ARG A 49 -15.06 3.83 -0.80
CA ARG A 49 -15.55 5.22 -0.72
C ARG A 49 -14.86 6.14 -1.71
N LEU A 50 -13.56 5.96 -1.94
CA LEU A 50 -12.80 6.75 -2.90
C LEU A 50 -13.09 6.36 -4.35
N ASN A 51 -13.61 5.15 -4.57
CA ASN A 51 -13.94 4.60 -5.88
C ASN A 51 -12.77 4.75 -6.86
N LEU A 52 -11.57 4.39 -6.40
CA LEU A 52 -10.36 4.46 -7.19
C LEU A 52 -10.41 3.42 -8.33
N PRO A 53 -9.85 3.73 -9.51
CA PRO A 53 -9.79 2.78 -10.63
C PRO A 53 -8.67 1.74 -10.40
N VAL A 54 -8.78 0.96 -9.34
CA VAL A 54 -7.84 -0.11 -8.95
C VAL A 54 -8.56 -1.44 -8.87
N ASP A 55 -7.84 -2.54 -9.09
CA ASP A 55 -8.41 -3.87 -8.89
C ASP A 55 -8.52 -4.17 -7.40
N THR A 56 -9.75 -4.39 -6.94
CA THR A 56 -10.09 -4.69 -5.55
C THR A 56 -10.37 -6.17 -5.33
N ASN A 57 -10.15 -7.03 -6.33
CA ASN A 57 -10.40 -8.47 -6.21
C ASN A 57 -9.17 -9.25 -5.74
N ASP A 58 -7.97 -8.66 -5.85
CA ASP A 58 -6.71 -9.32 -5.52
C ASP A 58 -5.83 -8.44 -4.60
N TYR A 59 -6.11 -8.49 -3.31
CA TYR A 59 -5.32 -7.78 -2.29
C TYR A 59 -4.16 -8.64 -1.78
N PHE A 60 -2.94 -8.13 -1.92
CA PHE A 60 -1.78 -8.72 -1.25
C PHE A 60 -1.59 -8.11 0.15
N ILE A 61 -1.88 -8.88 1.20
CA ILE A 61 -1.70 -8.44 2.59
C ILE A 61 -0.33 -8.87 3.10
N LYS A 62 0.53 -7.89 3.39
CA LYS A 62 1.87 -8.11 3.93
C LYS A 62 1.89 -7.71 5.40
N LYS A 63 2.41 -8.58 6.28
CA LYS A 63 2.77 -8.16 7.63
C LYS A 63 4.03 -7.31 7.54
N ALA A 64 3.97 -6.06 8.02
CA ALA A 64 5.19 -5.29 8.27
C ALA A 64 6.04 -6.06 9.28
N GLU A 65 7.33 -6.25 8.99
CA GLU A 65 8.26 -6.77 9.99
C GLU A 65 8.43 -5.69 11.06
N ILE A 66 7.75 -5.87 12.20
CA ILE A 66 8.06 -5.13 13.41
C ILE A 66 9.37 -5.71 13.93
N GLU A 67 10.42 -4.92 13.80
CA GLU A 67 11.82 -5.24 14.10
C GLU A 67 12.55 -6.06 13.03
N LEU A 68 13.48 -5.37 12.37
CA LEU A 68 14.79 -5.93 12.06
C LEU A 68 15.21 -6.71 13.31
N ARG A 69 15.15 -8.05 13.30
CA ARG A 69 15.95 -8.84 14.25
C ARG A 69 17.37 -8.39 13.97
N LYS A 70 17.85 -7.42 14.73
CA LYS A 70 19.27 -7.12 14.88
C LYS A 70 19.84 -8.42 15.42
N ILE A 71 20.26 -9.29 14.51
CA ILE A 71 21.22 -10.34 14.83
C ILE A 71 22.45 -9.55 15.27
N LEU A 72 22.61 -9.44 16.59
CA LEU A 72 23.84 -9.02 17.25
C LEU A 72 24.99 -9.95 16.83
#